data_AF-A0A7V0LZ95-F1
#
_entry.id   AF-A0A7V0LZ95-F1
#
_cell.length_a   1.000
_cell.length_b   1.000
_cell.length_c   1.000
_cell.angle_alpha   90.00
_cell.angle_beta   90.00
_cell.angle_gamma   90.00
#
_symmetry.space_group_name_H-M   'P 1'
#
loop_
_entity.id
_entity.type
_entity.pdbx_description
1 polymer ?
#
loop_
_entity_poly.entity_id
_entity_poly.type
_entity_poly.pdbx_seq_one_letter_code
_entity_poly.pdbx_strand_id
1 'polypeptide(L)'
;MISKKFIWEQFLKKEPSNIDFRSIIISGSDEYKAKAWEQFLEQKSSNTDDLIFIIMHGSDEYYKAKAWKQFLERGPSNNDICYIIKYGPTEYIAKAWKELLMRSPSDNSFCSIIVSESIEYRAGAWKEFLKREPSNGEIRYIIRYGSTEYKAKASEELLKKEFHNIDLVCIIISGPEEYKIKAWEELLKREPIDNYFSEISKEGPRKYKKKAKKLLKERKKIRASSKEKILKMLIE
;
A
#
# COMPACT_ATOMS: atom_id res chain seq x y z
N MET A 1 -39.69 35.36 13.08
CA MET A 1 -38.29 34.91 12.92
C MET A 1 -38.21 33.48 13.47
N ILE A 2 -37.84 32.50 12.65
CA ILE A 2 -37.75 31.11 13.12
C ILE A 2 -36.50 30.97 14.00
N SER A 3 -36.63 30.41 15.20
CA SER A 3 -35.49 30.24 16.12
C SER A 3 -34.60 29.08 15.68
N LYS A 4 -33.28 29.20 15.90
CA LYS A 4 -32.33 28.10 15.61
C LYS A 4 -32.67 26.83 16.42
N LYS A 5 -33.20 26.98 17.63
CA LYS A 5 -33.70 25.87 18.45
C LYS A 5 -34.83 25.11 17.75
N PHE A 6 -35.81 25.82 17.20
CA PHE A 6 -36.90 25.19 16.43
C PHE A 6 -36.35 24.46 15.20
N ILE A 7 -35.39 25.03 14.48
CA ILE A 7 -34.76 24.38 13.32
C ILE A 7 -34.07 23.07 13.74
N TRP A 8 -33.35 23.06 14.86
CA TRP A 8 -32.70 21.86 15.39
C TRP A 8 -33.71 20.76 15.75
N GLU A 9 -34.81 21.11 16.42
CA GLU A 9 -35.86 20.15 16.75
C GLU A 9 -36.51 19.55 15.50
N GLN A 10 -36.76 20.36 14.47
CA GLN A 10 -37.28 19.86 13.20
C GLN A 10 -36.25 19.02 12.42
N PHE A 11 -34.97 19.35 12.54
CA PHE A 11 -33.88 18.56 11.96
C PHE A 11 -33.83 17.17 12.58
N LEU A 12 -33.88 17.05 13.91
CA LEU A 12 -33.88 15.76 14.60
C LEU A 12 -35.10 14.89 14.25
N LYS A 13 -36.28 15.49 14.06
CA LYS A 13 -37.50 14.79 13.62
C LYS A 13 -37.38 14.16 12.24
N LYS A 14 -36.40 14.56 11.43
CA LYS A 14 -36.13 13.96 10.11
C LYS A 14 -35.18 12.77 10.18
N GLU A 15 -34.83 12.30 11.39
CA GLU A 15 -33.93 11.16 11.60
C GLU A 15 -32.58 11.33 10.87
N PRO A 16 -31.81 12.39 11.21
CA PRO A 16 -30.57 12.69 10.53
C PRO A 16 -29.51 11.60 10.70
N SER A 17 -28.72 11.43 9.66
CA SER A 17 -27.62 10.46 9.60
C SER A 17 -26.36 10.97 10.30
N ASN A 18 -25.40 10.08 10.53
CA ASN A 18 -24.05 10.45 10.96
C ASN A 18 -23.39 11.49 10.04
N ILE A 19 -23.67 11.45 8.72
CA ILE A 19 -23.13 12.42 7.76
C ILE A 19 -23.66 13.82 8.03
N ASP A 20 -24.93 13.93 8.39
CA ASP A 20 -25.55 15.22 8.72
C ASP A 20 -24.92 15.80 10.00
N PHE A 21 -24.80 14.98 11.05
CA PHE A 21 -24.14 15.40 12.29
C PHE A 21 -22.67 15.76 12.10
N ARG A 22 -21.92 14.94 11.34
CA ARG A 22 -20.55 15.22 10.95
C ARG A 22 -20.41 16.57 10.25
N SER A 23 -21.33 16.88 9.33
CA SER A 23 -21.31 18.15 8.61
C SER A 23 -21.49 19.33 9.57
N ILE A 24 -22.41 19.21 10.53
CA ILE A 24 -22.62 20.24 11.57
C ILE A 24 -21.41 20.37 12.49
N ILE A 25 -20.74 19.26 12.86
CA ILE A 25 -19.51 19.29 13.67
C ILE A 25 -18.40 20.07 12.94
N ILE A 26 -18.28 19.88 11.62
CA ILE A 26 -17.20 20.48 10.83
C ILE A 26 -17.43 21.96 10.55
N SER A 27 -18.67 22.38 10.26
CA SER A 27 -18.97 23.73 9.75
C SER A 27 -20.07 24.50 10.49
N GLY A 28 -20.74 23.88 11.46
CA GLY A 28 -21.80 24.52 12.25
C GLY A 28 -21.26 25.56 13.25
N SER A 29 -22.15 26.27 13.92
CA SER A 29 -21.76 27.14 15.04
C SER A 29 -21.53 26.34 16.32
N ASP A 30 -20.71 26.84 17.24
CA ASP A 30 -20.25 26.12 18.45
C ASP A 30 -21.38 25.45 19.25
N GLU A 31 -22.51 26.14 19.47
CA GLU A 31 -23.68 25.58 20.16
C GLU A 31 -24.18 24.28 19.50
N TYR A 32 -24.25 24.26 18.17
CA TYR A 32 -24.77 23.12 17.41
C TYR A 32 -23.71 22.08 17.12
N LYS A 33 -22.42 22.44 17.11
CA LYS A 33 -21.33 21.44 17.09
C LYS A 33 -21.40 20.54 18.32
N ALA A 34 -21.65 21.13 19.50
CA ALA A 34 -21.73 20.36 20.75
C ALA A 34 -22.93 19.40 20.73
N LYS A 35 -24.11 19.89 20.36
CA LYS A 35 -25.32 19.07 20.22
C LYS A 35 -25.16 17.98 19.16
N ALA A 36 -24.55 18.30 18.01
CA ALA A 36 -24.29 17.33 16.95
C ALA A 36 -23.28 16.27 17.37
N TRP A 37 -22.28 16.64 18.17
CA TRP A 37 -21.32 15.70 18.72
C TRP A 37 -21.97 14.67 19.65
N GLU A 38 -22.85 15.12 20.55
CA GLU A 38 -23.60 14.22 21.45
C GLU A 38 -24.44 13.21 20.65
N GLN A 39 -25.21 13.71 19.67
CA GLN A 39 -26.05 12.86 18.82
C GLN A 39 -25.22 11.90 17.94
N PHE A 40 -24.08 12.36 17.44
CA PHE A 40 -23.15 11.54 16.66
C PHE A 40 -22.59 10.34 17.46
N LEU A 41 -22.36 10.51 18.76
CA LEU A 41 -21.86 9.43 19.62
C LEU A 41 -22.94 8.41 19.99
N GLU A 42 -24.20 8.84 20.10
CA GLU A 42 -25.34 7.97 20.39
C GLU A 42 -25.67 7.01 19.22
N GLN A 43 -25.28 7.35 18.00
CA GLN A 43 -25.50 6.49 16.84
C GLN A 43 -24.62 5.23 16.89
N LYS A 44 -25.29 4.06 16.87
CA LYS A 44 -24.65 2.73 16.90
C LYS A 44 -23.99 2.30 15.58
N SER A 45 -24.30 2.94 14.46
CA SER A 45 -23.79 2.56 13.13
C SER A 45 -22.31 2.94 12.97
N SER A 46 -21.48 2.02 12.46
CA SER A 46 -20.02 2.18 12.31
C SER A 46 -19.61 3.55 11.77
N ASN A 47 -18.99 4.34 12.65
CA ASN A 47 -18.72 5.77 12.51
C ASN A 47 -17.20 6.05 12.46
N THR A 48 -16.37 5.03 12.20
CA THR A 48 -14.90 5.18 12.07
C THR A 48 -14.53 6.08 10.90
N ASP A 49 -15.16 5.90 9.73
CA ASP A 49 -14.93 6.77 8.56
C ASP A 49 -15.35 8.21 8.84
N ASP A 50 -16.45 8.41 9.57
CA ASP A 50 -16.89 9.75 9.96
C ASP A 50 -15.92 10.39 10.96
N LEU A 51 -15.37 9.63 11.90
CA LEU A 51 -14.33 10.09 12.82
C LEU A 51 -13.05 10.48 12.07
N ILE A 52 -12.60 9.66 11.12
CA ILE A 52 -11.47 9.98 10.23
C ILE A 52 -11.75 11.28 9.49
N PHE A 53 -12.95 11.43 8.94
CA PHE A 53 -13.34 12.62 8.19
C PHE A 53 -13.36 13.88 9.08
N ILE A 54 -13.80 13.79 10.33
CA ILE A 54 -13.71 14.90 11.30
C ILE A 54 -12.25 15.23 11.61
N ILE A 55 -11.40 14.23 11.83
CA ILE A 55 -9.95 14.42 12.05
C ILE A 55 -9.31 15.17 10.86
N MET A 56 -9.67 14.78 9.63
CA MET A 56 -9.09 15.34 8.41
C MET A 56 -9.61 16.73 8.07
N HIS A 57 -10.91 16.96 8.23
CA HIS A 57 -11.60 18.13 7.67
C HIS A 57 -12.21 19.06 8.70
N GLY A 58 -12.16 18.71 10.00
CA GLY A 58 -12.63 19.59 11.07
C GLY A 58 -11.97 20.97 10.99
N SER A 59 -12.75 22.02 11.17
CA SER A 59 -12.23 23.40 11.27
C SER A 59 -11.64 23.70 12.65
N ASP A 60 -12.06 22.94 13.66
CA ASP A 60 -11.75 23.17 15.07
C ASP A 60 -10.94 22.01 15.65
N GLU A 61 -9.78 22.33 16.21
CA GLU A 61 -8.87 21.36 16.83
C GLU A 61 -9.51 20.63 18.02
N TYR A 62 -10.43 21.27 18.75
CA TYR A 62 -11.16 20.64 19.84
C TYR A 62 -11.94 19.40 19.38
N TYR A 63 -12.66 19.50 18.25
CA TYR A 63 -13.43 18.38 17.71
C TYR A 63 -12.55 17.36 17.00
N LYS A 64 -11.42 17.76 16.40
CA LYS A 64 -10.42 16.81 15.90
C LYS A 64 -9.84 15.96 17.03
N ALA A 65 -9.49 16.58 18.15
CA ALA A 65 -8.92 15.88 19.30
C ALA A 65 -9.93 14.91 19.93
N LYS A 66 -11.20 15.34 20.03
CA LYS A 66 -12.31 14.46 20.44
C LYS A 66 -12.52 13.30 19.47
N ALA A 67 -12.52 13.57 18.17
CA ALA A 67 -12.66 12.55 17.14
C ALA A 67 -11.50 11.54 17.17
N TRP A 68 -10.27 12.01 17.36
CA TRP A 68 -9.11 11.14 17.54
C TRP A 68 -9.23 10.24 18.78
N LYS A 69 -9.64 10.80 19.92
CA LYS A 69 -9.85 10.01 21.14
C LYS A 69 -10.91 8.93 20.90
N GLN A 70 -12.06 9.30 20.35
CA GLN A 70 -13.14 8.36 20.07
C GLN A 70 -12.76 7.32 19.01
N PHE A 71 -11.98 7.72 18.01
CA PHE A 71 -11.43 6.85 16.97
C PHE A 71 -10.62 5.74 17.61
N LEU A 72 -9.70 6.06 18.53
CA LEU A 72 -8.88 5.07 19.22
C LEU A 72 -9.69 4.15 20.14
N GLU A 73 -10.63 4.71 20.91
CA GLU A 73 -11.51 3.95 21.82
C GLU A 73 -12.33 2.87 21.08
N ARG A 74 -12.66 3.11 19.81
CA ARG A 74 -13.41 2.17 18.97
C ARG A 74 -12.56 1.07 18.35
N GLY A 75 -11.25 1.04 18.60
CA GLY A 75 -10.38 -0.03 18.10
C GLY A 75 -10.25 -0.02 16.57
N PRO A 76 -9.67 1.05 15.97
CA PRO A 76 -9.57 1.18 14.53
C PRO A 76 -8.61 0.13 13.96
N SER A 77 -8.78 -0.23 12.69
CA SER A 77 -7.86 -1.14 12.04
C SER A 77 -6.50 -0.47 11.76
N ASN A 78 -5.46 -1.27 11.51
CA ASN A 78 -4.18 -0.72 11.05
C ASN A 78 -4.33 0.01 9.70
N ASN A 79 -5.29 -0.38 8.86
CA ASN A 79 -5.55 0.31 7.60
C ASN A 79 -6.09 1.72 7.82
N ASP A 80 -6.97 1.90 8.80
CA ASP A 80 -7.51 3.21 9.19
C ASP A 80 -6.40 4.13 9.69
N ILE A 81 -5.50 3.60 10.54
CA ILE A 81 -4.33 4.34 11.02
C ILE A 81 -3.39 4.69 9.87
N CYS A 82 -3.10 3.73 8.99
CA CYS A 82 -2.31 3.98 7.78
C CYS A 82 -2.94 5.04 6.87
N TYR A 83 -4.27 5.11 6.80
CA TYR A 83 -4.97 6.13 6.02
C TYR A 83 -4.69 7.52 6.58
N ILE A 84 -4.77 7.69 7.91
CA ILE A 84 -4.42 8.95 8.57
C ILE A 84 -2.94 9.29 8.38
N ILE A 85 -2.03 8.32 8.40
CA ILE A 85 -0.60 8.57 8.15
C ILE A 85 -0.36 9.11 6.73
N LYS A 86 -1.11 8.61 5.74
CA LYS A 86 -0.93 8.97 4.34
C LYS A 86 -1.55 10.32 3.98
N TYR A 87 -2.68 10.66 4.58
CA TYR A 87 -3.52 11.77 4.11
C TYR A 87 -3.98 12.74 5.21
N GLY A 88 -3.68 12.43 6.47
CA GLY A 88 -4.12 13.23 7.61
C GLY A 88 -3.38 14.56 7.74
N PRO A 89 -3.85 15.46 8.62
CA PRO A 89 -3.10 16.66 9.01
C PRO A 89 -1.82 16.28 9.78
N THR A 90 -0.76 17.08 9.65
CA THR A 90 0.59 16.81 10.22
C THR A 90 0.55 16.36 11.69
N GLU A 91 -0.22 17.02 12.54
CA GLU A 91 -0.34 16.64 13.96
C GLU A 91 -0.90 15.22 14.15
N TYR A 92 -1.90 14.85 13.35
CA TYR A 92 -2.55 13.54 13.43
C TYR A 92 -1.76 12.46 12.71
N ILE A 93 -0.96 12.81 11.71
CA ILE A 93 0.01 11.89 11.11
C ILE A 93 1.00 11.42 12.19
N ALA A 94 1.58 12.34 12.97
CA ALA A 94 2.53 11.98 14.02
C ALA A 94 1.89 11.10 15.12
N LYS A 95 0.66 11.43 15.54
CA LYS A 95 -0.12 10.61 16.49
C LYS A 95 -0.41 9.22 15.93
N ALA A 96 -0.84 9.14 14.67
CA ALA A 96 -1.14 7.89 13.99
C ALA A 96 0.10 7.03 13.78
N TRP A 97 1.25 7.62 13.46
CA TRP A 97 2.53 6.92 13.39
C TRP A 97 2.89 6.28 14.74
N LYS A 98 2.81 7.05 15.84
CA LYS A 98 3.06 6.53 17.18
C LYS A 98 2.10 5.38 17.54
N GLU A 99 0.82 5.55 17.24
CA GLU A 99 -0.19 4.52 17.49
C GLU A 99 0.09 3.24 16.69
N LEU A 100 0.43 3.38 15.41
CA LEU A 100 0.76 2.24 14.55
C LEU A 100 1.92 1.42 15.13
N LEU A 101 2.98 2.07 15.63
CA LEU A 101 4.12 1.37 16.21
C LEU A 101 3.78 0.58 17.48
N MET A 102 2.82 1.05 18.28
CA MET A 102 2.40 0.36 19.51
C MET A 102 1.56 -0.90 19.24
N ARG A 103 0.93 -1.00 18.07
CA ARG A 103 -0.06 -2.05 17.75
C ARG A 103 0.50 -3.32 17.13
N SER A 104 1.81 -3.49 17.05
CA SER A 104 2.45 -4.62 16.34
C SER A 104 1.79 -4.88 14.97
N PRO A 105 1.82 -3.88 14.07
CA PRO A 105 1.02 -3.90 12.86
C PRO A 105 1.53 -4.96 11.89
N SER A 106 0.61 -5.47 11.06
CA SER A 106 0.95 -6.37 9.96
C SER A 106 1.92 -5.70 8.99
N ASP A 107 2.76 -6.49 8.33
CA ASP A 107 3.77 -6.01 7.37
C ASP A 107 3.18 -5.19 6.21
N ASN A 108 1.96 -5.52 5.78
CA ASN A 108 1.21 -4.74 4.78
C ASN A 108 1.02 -3.26 5.14
N SER A 109 0.99 -2.91 6.44
CA SER A 109 0.85 -1.54 6.91
C SER A 109 2.06 -0.69 6.52
N PHE A 110 3.27 -1.20 6.72
CA PHE A 110 4.49 -0.49 6.31
C PHE A 110 4.64 -0.48 4.79
N CYS A 111 4.32 -1.57 4.10
CA CYS A 111 4.27 -1.58 2.63
C CYS A 111 3.37 -0.46 2.09
N SER A 112 2.15 -0.33 2.63
CA SER A 112 1.22 0.74 2.23
C SER A 112 1.82 2.14 2.42
N ILE A 113 2.53 2.38 3.52
CA ILE A 113 3.17 3.69 3.78
C ILE A 113 4.34 3.92 2.81
N ILE A 114 5.20 2.92 2.61
CA ILE A 114 6.37 3.00 1.73
C ILE A 114 5.98 3.30 0.29
N VAL A 115 4.90 2.70 -0.22
CA VAL A 115 4.42 2.92 -1.61
C VAL A 115 3.53 4.14 -1.76
N SER A 116 3.04 4.73 -0.66
CA SER A 116 2.18 5.93 -0.70
C SER A 116 2.96 7.16 -1.16
N GLU A 117 2.29 8.22 -1.64
CA GLU A 117 2.92 9.49 -2.04
C GLU A 117 3.49 10.32 -0.88
N SER A 118 3.01 10.09 0.35
CA SER A 118 3.47 10.80 1.55
C SER A 118 4.94 10.47 1.84
N ILE A 119 5.80 11.49 1.89
CA ILE A 119 7.26 11.33 2.01
C ILE A 119 7.69 11.18 3.47
N GLU A 120 7.03 11.89 4.39
CA GLU A 120 7.51 12.14 5.76
C GLU A 120 7.78 10.86 6.56
N TYR A 121 6.99 9.79 6.32
CA TYR A 121 7.08 8.55 7.10
C TYR A 121 7.61 7.34 6.32
N ARG A 122 7.98 7.49 5.03
CA ARG A 122 8.49 6.33 4.25
C ARG A 122 9.79 5.79 4.81
N ALA A 123 10.70 6.68 5.22
CA ALA A 123 12.01 6.26 5.74
C ALA A 123 11.86 5.50 7.07
N GLY A 124 10.98 5.99 7.94
CA GLY A 124 10.61 5.30 9.18
C GLY A 124 9.93 3.95 8.90
N ALA A 125 8.95 3.93 7.99
CA ALA A 125 8.26 2.71 7.59
C ALA A 125 9.20 1.68 6.98
N TRP A 126 10.16 2.09 6.15
CA TRP A 126 11.17 1.20 5.60
C TRP A 126 12.07 0.60 6.68
N LYS A 127 12.52 1.41 7.65
CA LYS A 127 13.32 0.91 8.78
C LYS A 127 12.55 -0.12 9.59
N GLU A 128 11.29 0.16 9.88
CA GLU A 128 10.41 -0.73 10.65
C GLU A 128 10.01 -1.99 9.87
N PHE A 129 9.84 -1.87 8.56
CA PHE A 129 9.62 -2.99 7.65
C PHE A 129 10.79 -3.96 7.67
N LEU A 130 12.04 -3.48 7.52
CA LEU A 130 13.22 -4.35 7.52
C LEU A 130 13.47 -5.05 8.86
N LYS A 131 13.20 -4.38 9.99
CA LYS A 131 13.33 -4.99 11.34
C LYS A 131 12.44 -6.22 11.53
N ARG A 132 11.37 -6.35 10.74
CA ARG A 132 10.41 -7.47 10.81
C ARG A 132 10.77 -8.62 9.87
N GLU A 133 11.94 -8.56 9.22
CA GLU A 133 12.42 -9.60 8.30
C GLU A 133 11.40 -9.95 7.21
N PRO A 134 11.02 -8.97 6.38
CA PRO A 134 9.88 -9.10 5.48
C PRO A 134 10.10 -10.19 4.45
N SER A 135 8.99 -10.80 4.02
CA SER A 135 9.01 -11.84 3.00
C SER A 135 9.43 -11.29 1.63
N ASN A 136 9.94 -12.16 0.77
CA ASN A 136 10.24 -11.79 -0.62
C ASN A 136 8.98 -11.26 -1.34
N GLY A 137 7.78 -11.72 -0.97
CA GLY A 137 6.51 -11.23 -1.52
C GLY A 137 6.29 -9.74 -1.27
N GLU A 138 6.56 -9.29 -0.05
CA GLU A 138 6.39 -7.90 0.34
C GLU A 138 7.46 -6.99 -0.25
N ILE A 139 8.70 -7.48 -0.31
CA ILE A 139 9.78 -6.76 -1.00
C ILE A 139 9.44 -6.61 -2.49
N ARG A 140 8.93 -7.67 -3.15
CA ARG A 140 8.43 -7.60 -4.53
C ARG A 140 7.29 -6.58 -4.69
N TYR A 141 6.39 -6.47 -3.72
CA TYR A 141 5.33 -5.46 -3.73
C TYR A 141 5.92 -4.04 -3.81
N ILE A 142 6.94 -3.74 -3.01
CA ILE A 142 7.63 -2.44 -3.04
C ILE A 142 8.37 -2.22 -4.36
N ILE A 143 9.00 -3.25 -4.94
CA ILE A 143 9.64 -3.15 -6.28
C ILE A 143 8.60 -2.80 -7.37
N ARG A 144 7.37 -3.32 -7.25
CA ARG A 144 6.30 -3.05 -8.22
C ARG A 144 5.74 -1.63 -8.09
N TYR A 145 5.42 -1.22 -6.87
CA TYR A 145 4.58 -0.05 -6.62
C TYR A 145 5.27 1.12 -5.90
N GLY A 146 6.47 0.92 -5.37
CA GLY A 146 7.20 1.98 -4.66
C GLY A 146 7.73 3.09 -5.58
N SER A 147 8.19 4.19 -4.98
CA SER A 147 8.93 5.21 -5.70
C SER A 147 10.28 4.68 -6.22
N THR A 148 10.92 5.38 -7.16
CA THR A 148 12.23 4.99 -7.71
C THR A 148 13.26 4.64 -6.62
N GLU A 149 13.30 5.44 -5.55
CA GLU A 149 14.17 5.22 -4.40
C GLU A 149 13.87 3.88 -3.69
N TYR A 150 12.60 3.62 -3.36
CA TYR A 150 12.24 2.40 -2.65
C TYR A 150 12.26 1.16 -3.54
N LYS A 151 12.08 1.30 -4.85
CA LYS A 151 12.34 0.23 -5.81
C LYS A 151 13.80 -0.17 -5.82
N ALA A 152 14.73 0.81 -5.75
CA ALA A 152 16.16 0.54 -5.64
C ALA A 152 16.49 -0.17 -4.33
N LYS A 153 16.06 0.38 -3.18
CA LYS A 153 16.26 -0.22 -1.86
C LYS A 153 15.70 -1.64 -1.77
N ALA A 154 14.48 -1.86 -2.27
CA ALA A 154 13.85 -3.18 -2.27
C ALA A 154 14.52 -4.16 -3.23
N SER A 155 14.98 -3.70 -4.40
CA SER A 155 15.73 -4.57 -5.32
C SER A 155 17.08 -4.98 -4.74
N GLU A 156 17.77 -4.06 -4.06
CA GLU A 156 19.01 -4.34 -3.35
C GLU A 156 18.79 -5.35 -2.22
N GLU A 157 17.78 -5.12 -1.39
CA GLU A 157 17.46 -5.99 -0.26
C GLU A 157 17.08 -7.40 -0.72
N LEU A 158 16.25 -7.52 -1.76
CA LEU A 158 15.84 -8.81 -2.29
C LEU A 158 17.03 -9.64 -2.81
N LEU A 159 18.05 -8.99 -3.36
CA LEU A 159 19.27 -9.65 -3.85
C LEU A 159 20.27 -10.00 -2.74
N LYS A 160 20.13 -9.43 -1.53
CA LYS A 160 20.93 -9.79 -0.35
C LYS A 160 20.38 -11.02 0.37
N LYS A 161 19.06 -11.24 0.28
CA LYS A 161 18.35 -12.38 0.87
C LYS A 161 18.49 -13.63 0.00
N GLU A 162 18.02 -14.76 0.52
CA GLU A 162 17.74 -15.91 -0.34
C GLU A 162 16.60 -15.55 -1.31
N PHE A 163 16.87 -15.67 -2.61
CA PHE A 163 15.93 -15.32 -3.67
C PHE A 163 15.74 -16.42 -4.72
N HIS A 164 14.57 -16.41 -5.31
CA HIS A 164 14.11 -17.35 -6.32
C HIS A 164 14.04 -16.70 -7.71
N ASN A 165 13.90 -17.49 -8.77
CA ASN A 165 13.80 -16.96 -10.14
C ASN A 165 12.65 -15.94 -10.31
N ILE A 166 11.54 -16.11 -9.58
CA ILE A 166 10.42 -15.16 -9.59
C ILE A 166 10.80 -13.79 -9.02
N ASP A 167 11.74 -13.74 -8.08
CA ASP A 167 12.27 -12.49 -7.50
C ASP A 167 13.08 -11.73 -8.55
N LEU A 168 13.94 -12.43 -9.28
CA LEU A 168 14.71 -11.87 -10.39
C LEU A 168 13.79 -11.35 -11.51
N VAL A 169 12.76 -12.12 -11.87
CA VAL A 169 11.74 -11.70 -12.85
C VAL A 169 11.05 -10.42 -12.40
N CYS A 170 10.68 -10.31 -11.11
CA CYS A 170 10.07 -9.11 -10.56
C CYS A 170 10.99 -7.88 -10.69
N ILE A 171 12.28 -8.03 -10.38
CA ILE A 171 13.27 -6.96 -10.55
C ILE A 171 13.38 -6.57 -12.03
N ILE A 172 13.50 -7.54 -12.96
CA ILE A 172 13.62 -7.30 -14.41
C ILE A 172 12.41 -6.52 -14.95
N ILE A 173 11.21 -6.86 -14.48
CA ILE A 173 9.97 -6.22 -14.94
C ILE A 173 9.85 -4.81 -14.35
N SER A 174 10.02 -4.66 -13.05
CA SER A 174 9.53 -3.48 -12.31
C SER A 174 10.61 -2.65 -11.62
N GLY A 175 11.82 -3.18 -11.45
CA GLY A 175 12.91 -2.53 -10.72
C GLY A 175 13.61 -1.40 -11.50
N PRO A 176 14.59 -0.72 -10.88
CA PRO A 176 15.44 0.24 -11.57
C PRO A 176 16.39 -0.45 -12.55
N GLU A 177 16.80 0.25 -13.62
CA GLU A 177 17.58 -0.37 -14.71
C GLU A 177 18.88 -1.02 -14.25
N GLU A 178 19.57 -0.43 -13.26
CA GLU A 178 20.79 -1.01 -12.68
C GLU A 178 20.56 -2.41 -12.10
N TYR A 179 19.41 -2.62 -11.44
CA TYR A 179 19.06 -3.91 -10.84
C TYR A 179 18.46 -4.86 -11.89
N LYS A 180 17.80 -4.34 -12.93
CA LYS A 180 17.33 -5.16 -14.06
C LYS A 180 18.49 -5.85 -14.77
N ILE A 181 19.62 -5.17 -14.94
CA ILE A 181 20.82 -5.73 -15.56
C ILE A 181 21.34 -6.89 -14.71
N LYS A 182 21.57 -6.65 -13.42
CA LYS A 182 22.04 -7.66 -12.45
C LYS A 182 21.10 -8.88 -12.40
N ALA A 183 19.79 -8.63 -12.27
CA ALA A 183 18.80 -9.69 -12.18
C ALA A 183 18.68 -10.49 -13.49
N TRP A 184 18.81 -9.83 -14.65
CA TRP A 184 18.82 -10.52 -15.94
C TRP A 184 20.05 -11.43 -16.09
N GLU A 185 21.23 -10.94 -15.76
CA GLU A 185 22.46 -11.73 -15.79
C GLU A 185 22.40 -12.93 -14.86
N GLU A 186 21.93 -12.72 -13.63
CA GLU A 186 21.78 -13.78 -12.65
C GLU A 186 20.73 -14.81 -13.07
N LEU A 187 19.60 -14.35 -13.63
CA LEU A 187 18.56 -15.24 -14.15
C LEU A 187 19.10 -16.12 -15.28
N LEU A 188 20.01 -15.64 -16.13
CA LEU A 188 20.59 -16.46 -17.19
C LEU A 188 21.51 -17.57 -16.65
N LYS A 189 22.29 -17.28 -15.61
CA LYS A 189 23.20 -18.26 -14.98
C LYS A 189 22.46 -19.43 -14.35
N ARG A 190 21.24 -19.19 -13.84
CA ARG A 190 20.43 -20.20 -13.14
C ARG A 190 19.65 -21.15 -14.08
N GLU A 191 19.89 -21.06 -15.39
CA GLU A 191 19.22 -21.85 -16.44
C GLU A 191 17.72 -22.11 -16.22
N PRO A 192 16.90 -21.07 -16.00
CA PRO A 192 15.56 -21.23 -15.48
C PRO A 192 14.61 -21.70 -16.59
N ILE A 193 13.46 -22.24 -16.20
CA ILE A 193 12.43 -22.67 -17.14
C ILE A 193 11.91 -21.51 -17.99
N ASP A 194 11.42 -21.84 -19.19
CA ASP A 194 10.97 -20.85 -20.18
C ASP A 194 9.79 -19.98 -19.72
N ASN A 195 9.04 -20.41 -18.69
CA ASN A 195 7.92 -19.65 -18.16
C ASN A 195 8.35 -18.24 -17.70
N TYR A 196 9.50 -18.14 -17.03
CA TYR A 196 10.03 -16.86 -16.56
C TYR A 196 10.39 -15.91 -17.71
N PHE A 197 11.01 -16.42 -18.78
CA PHE A 197 11.27 -15.61 -19.98
C PHE A 197 9.98 -15.26 -20.71
N SER A 198 8.98 -16.13 -20.66
CA SER A 198 7.66 -15.86 -21.25
C SER A 198 6.96 -14.72 -20.52
N GLU A 199 7.01 -14.69 -19.19
CA GLU A 199 6.52 -13.57 -18.37
C GLU A 199 7.25 -12.27 -18.70
N ILE A 200 8.58 -12.27 -18.71
CA ILE A 200 9.39 -11.09 -19.09
C ILE A 200 9.05 -10.62 -20.51
N SER A 201 8.75 -11.53 -21.44
CA SER A 201 8.38 -11.18 -22.82
C SER A 201 7.03 -10.47 -22.96
N LYS A 202 6.12 -10.67 -21.99
CA LYS A 202 4.78 -10.09 -21.93
C LYS A 202 4.73 -8.81 -21.11
N GLU A 203 5.40 -8.79 -19.96
CA GLU A 203 5.27 -7.71 -18.97
C GLU A 203 6.51 -6.81 -18.88
N GLY A 204 7.68 -7.29 -19.30
CA GLY A 204 8.93 -6.56 -19.11
C GLY A 204 9.04 -5.25 -19.91
N PRO A 205 10.05 -4.42 -19.63
CA PRO A 205 10.38 -3.27 -20.46
C PRO A 205 10.80 -3.70 -21.87
N ARG A 206 10.64 -2.82 -22.86
CA ARG A 206 10.88 -3.11 -24.30
C ARG A 206 12.21 -3.82 -24.57
N LYS A 207 13.29 -3.40 -23.89
CA LYS A 207 14.63 -4.01 -23.98
C LYS A 207 14.61 -5.49 -23.58
N TYR A 208 14.05 -5.81 -22.41
CA TYR A 208 13.99 -7.16 -21.86
C TYR A 208 12.97 -8.04 -22.57
N LYS A 209 11.85 -7.47 -23.06
CA LYS A 209 10.90 -8.17 -23.93
C LYS A 209 11.58 -8.74 -25.18
N LYS A 210 12.36 -7.91 -25.88
CA LYS A 210 13.11 -8.33 -27.07
C LYS A 210 14.12 -9.42 -26.74
N LYS A 211 14.90 -9.25 -25.66
CA LYS A 211 15.88 -10.24 -25.19
C LYS A 211 15.22 -11.59 -24.88
N ALA A 212 14.14 -11.58 -24.11
CA ALA A 212 13.43 -12.81 -23.72
C ALA A 212 12.82 -13.54 -24.93
N LYS A 213 12.20 -12.82 -25.88
CA LYS A 213 11.66 -13.42 -27.11
C LYS A 213 12.76 -14.09 -27.96
N LYS A 214 13.91 -13.42 -28.10
CA LYS A 214 15.06 -13.97 -28.83
C LYS A 214 15.56 -15.26 -28.17
N LEU A 215 15.77 -15.22 -26.86
CA LEU A 215 16.25 -16.37 -26.09
C LEU A 215 15.29 -17.57 -26.18
N LEU A 216 13.98 -17.34 -26.04
CA LEU A 216 12.96 -18.39 -26.17
C LEU A 216 13.00 -19.05 -27.56
N LYS A 217 13.16 -18.25 -28.62
CA LYS A 217 13.29 -18.76 -30.00
C LYS A 217 14.54 -19.62 -30.16
N GLU A 218 15.67 -19.18 -29.61
CA GLU A 218 16.94 -19.91 -29.64
C GLU A 218 16.85 -21.23 -28.87
N ARG A 219 16.32 -21.22 -27.64
CA ARG A 219 16.09 -22.43 -26.83
C ARG A 219 15.15 -23.43 -27.51
N LYS A 220 14.13 -22.95 -28.23
CA LYS A 220 13.22 -23.82 -28.99
C LYS A 220 13.96 -24.51 -30.16
N LYS A 221 14.81 -23.77 -30.88
CA LYS A 221 15.64 -24.32 -31.97
C LYS A 221 16.62 -25.38 -31.45
N ILE A 222 17.31 -25.09 -30.34
CA ILE A 222 18.25 -26.03 -29.72
C ILE A 222 17.54 -27.33 -29.34
N ARG A 223 16.40 -27.25 -28.63
CA ARG A 223 15.62 -28.45 -28.26
C ARG A 223 15.12 -29.26 -29.45
N ALA A 224 14.70 -28.60 -30.54
CA ALA A 224 14.29 -29.29 -31.76
C ALA A 224 15.48 -30.07 -32.37
N SER A 225 16.65 -29.44 -32.47
CA SER A 225 17.87 -30.07 -32.98
C SER A 225 18.36 -31.21 -32.08
N SER A 226 18.35 -31.04 -30.76
CA SER A 226 18.71 -32.10 -29.81
C SER A 226 17.77 -33.30 -29.91
N LYS A 227 16.46 -33.08 -30.05
CA LYS A 227 15.49 -34.17 -30.25
C LYS A 227 15.74 -34.94 -31.54
N GLU A 228 16.02 -34.24 -32.64
CA GLU A 228 16.34 -34.87 -33.92
C GLU A 228 17.61 -35.73 -33.82
N LYS A 229 18.64 -35.25 -33.13
CA LYS A 229 19.89 -36.00 -32.91
C LYS A 229 19.66 -37.27 -32.10
N ILE A 230 18.90 -37.19 -31.02
CA ILE A 230 18.57 -38.36 -30.18
C ILE A 230 17.76 -39.39 -30.97
N LEU A 231 16.78 -38.94 -31.78
CA LEU A 231 15.98 -39.84 -32.60
C LEU A 231 16.82 -40.61 -33.62
N LYS A 232 17.79 -39.95 -34.26
CA LYS A 232 18.73 -40.59 -35.19
C LYS A 232 19.55 -41.69 -34.50
N MET A 233 20.05 -41.43 -33.28
CA MET A 233 20.80 -42.41 -32.49
C MET A 233 19.99 -43.62 -32.01
N LEU A 234 18.65 -43.54 -31.99
CA LEU A 234 17.78 -44.65 -31.55
C LEU A 234 17.31 -45.55 -32.70
N ILE A 235 17.52 -45.12 -33.96
CA ILE A 235 17.09 -45.83 -35.17
C ILE A 235 18.30 -46.47 -35.91
N GLU A 236 19.51 -46.15 -35.46
CA GLU A 236 20.78 -46.81 -35.83
C GLU A 236 21.12 -47.91 -34.80
#